data_AF-A0A2U1NV08-F1
#
_entry.id   AF-A0A2U1NV08-F1
#
_cell.length_a   1.000
_cell.length_b   1.000
_cell.length_c   1.000
_cell.angle_alpha   90.00
_cell.angle_beta   90.00
_cell.angle_gamma   90.00
#
_symmetry.space_group_name_H-M   'P 1'
#
loop_
_entity.id
_entity.type
_entity.pdbx_description
1 polymer ?
#
loop_
_entity_poly.entity_id
_entity_poly.type
_entity_poly.pdbx_seq_one_letter_code
_entity_poly.pdbx_strand_id
1 'polypeptide(L)'
;MMIEMLPQDLSFTVFVPSDVAFGRDLGLRVNDSLVGEKANDTYAILTRVLSFTVVPWKIHSQSVPYGEEMTCDSLSGFKLYVSKDEDGMLVVNRVRSKRVDLRKGEMVVHVMGGVIMEAEFEQSVRPDDDEED
;
A
#
# COMPACT_ATOMS: atom_id res chain seq x y z
N MET A 1 -4.23 11.85 5.93
CA MET A 1 -4.03 10.80 4.91
C MET A 1 -2.67 10.13 5.10
N MET A 2 -2.51 8.82 4.90
CA MET A 2 -1.18 8.16 4.99
C MET A 2 -0.10 8.83 4.13
N ILE A 3 -0.50 9.41 2.99
CA ILE A 3 0.40 10.16 2.11
C ILE A 3 1.15 11.26 2.87
N GLU A 4 0.53 11.94 3.84
CA GLU A 4 1.12 13.05 4.58
C GLU A 4 2.29 12.62 5.47
N MET A 5 2.32 11.35 5.90
CA MET A 5 3.35 10.79 6.76
C MET A 5 4.63 10.37 6.03
N LEU A 6 4.60 10.28 4.70
CA LEU A 6 5.76 9.84 3.92
C LEU A 6 6.90 10.88 3.96
N PRO A 7 8.17 10.47 3.80
CA PRO A 7 9.28 11.39 3.54
C PRO A 7 9.11 12.09 2.17
N GLN A 8 10.06 12.96 1.80
CA GLN A 8 9.99 13.72 0.53
C GLN A 8 11.26 13.63 -0.31
N ASP A 9 12.34 13.10 0.25
CA ASP A 9 13.72 13.16 -0.26
C ASP A 9 14.21 11.83 -0.86
N LEU A 10 13.34 10.82 -0.92
CA LEU A 10 13.67 9.51 -1.48
C LEU A 10 13.20 9.38 -2.93
N SER A 11 14.02 8.76 -3.80
CA SER A 11 13.64 8.43 -5.18
C SER A 11 12.87 7.10 -5.26
N PHE A 12 11.83 6.97 -4.44
CA PHE A 12 11.07 5.73 -4.26
C PHE A 12 9.69 5.82 -4.90
N THR A 13 9.08 4.65 -5.10
CA THR A 13 7.66 4.51 -5.37
C THR A 13 6.95 3.98 -4.14
N VAL A 14 5.79 4.55 -3.80
CA VAL A 14 4.97 4.11 -2.67
C VAL A 14 3.56 3.81 -3.13
N PHE A 15 3.07 2.61 -2.85
CA PHE A 15 1.68 2.19 -3.06
C PHE A 15 0.88 2.38 -1.76
N VAL A 16 0.22 3.54 -1.60
CA VAL A 16 -0.45 3.92 -0.36
C VAL A 16 -1.95 3.60 -0.45
N PRO A 17 -2.57 2.91 0.52
CA PRO A 17 -4.02 2.71 0.51
C PRO A 17 -4.77 4.05 0.65
N SER A 18 -5.92 4.17 -0.01
CA SER A 18 -6.86 5.26 0.27
C SER A 18 -7.36 5.19 1.72
N ASP A 19 -7.73 6.31 2.33
CA ASP A 19 -8.25 6.32 3.72
C ASP A 19 -9.44 5.36 3.91
N VAL A 20 -10.29 5.22 2.89
CA VAL A 20 -11.41 4.28 2.87
C VAL A 20 -10.93 2.83 2.90
N ALA A 21 -9.89 2.50 2.15
CA ALA A 21 -9.31 1.15 2.12
C ALA A 21 -8.60 0.83 3.44
N PHE A 22 -7.85 1.79 3.98
CA PHE A 22 -7.16 1.64 5.26
C PHE A 22 -8.15 1.37 6.41
N GLY A 23 -9.24 2.14 6.47
CA GLY A 23 -10.30 1.92 7.47
C GLY A 23 -11.08 0.63 7.28
N ARG A 24 -11.34 0.22 6.03
CA ARG A 24 -12.07 -1.01 5.73
C ARG A 24 -11.23 -2.27 6.01
N ASP A 25 -9.99 -2.29 5.53
CA ASP A 25 -9.18 -3.51 5.51
C ASP A 25 -8.43 -3.75 6.83
N LEU A 26 -8.18 -2.70 7.61
CA LEU A 26 -7.45 -2.80 8.88
C LEU A 26 -8.28 -2.36 10.09
N GLY A 27 -9.47 -1.78 9.90
CA GLY A 27 -10.27 -1.21 11.01
C GLY A 27 -9.60 -0.01 11.69
N LEU A 28 -8.59 0.59 11.05
CA LEU A 28 -7.77 1.66 11.61
C LEU A 28 -8.08 3.01 10.95
N ARG A 29 -7.92 4.08 11.72
CA ARG A 29 -7.95 5.46 11.22
C ARG A 29 -6.65 6.12 11.59
N VAL A 30 -5.90 6.59 10.58
CA VAL A 30 -4.56 7.16 10.78
C VAL A 30 -4.52 8.21 11.90
N ASN A 31 -5.50 9.11 11.97
CA ASN A 31 -5.50 10.17 12.98
C ASN A 31 -5.98 9.73 14.37
N ASP A 32 -6.83 8.70 14.44
CA ASP A 32 -7.47 8.28 15.70
C ASP A 32 -6.70 7.13 16.36
N SER A 33 -6.10 6.25 15.55
CA SER A 33 -5.42 5.02 16.00
C SER A 33 -3.96 5.25 16.40
N LEU A 34 -3.38 6.40 16.06
CA LEU A 34 -2.02 6.79 16.46
C LEU A 34 -1.93 7.36 17.89
N VAL A 35 -3.05 7.42 18.62
CA VAL A 35 -3.12 7.98 19.97
C VAL A 35 -3.68 6.92 20.94
N GLY A 36 -3.12 6.85 22.15
CA GLY A 36 -3.60 5.95 23.21
C GLY A 36 -2.97 4.54 23.16
N GLU A 37 -3.62 3.57 23.80
CA GLU A 37 -3.05 2.24 24.04
C GLU A 37 -2.79 1.44 22.75
N LYS A 38 -3.52 1.73 21.67
CA LYS A 38 -3.39 1.07 20.35
C LYS A 38 -2.33 1.71 19.44
N ALA A 39 -1.62 2.74 19.90
CA ALA A 39 -0.66 3.48 19.08
C ALA A 39 0.52 2.60 18.64
N ASN A 40 1.01 1.72 19.53
CA ASN A 40 2.12 0.82 19.22
C ASN A 40 1.74 -0.22 18.16
N ASP A 41 0.55 -0.82 18.28
CA ASP A 41 0.05 -1.80 17.31
C ASP A 41 -0.17 -1.15 15.95
N THR A 42 -0.77 0.04 15.95
CA THR A 42 -0.96 0.85 14.74
C THR A 42 0.38 1.18 14.07
N TYR A 43 1.39 1.56 14.85
CA TYR A 43 2.73 1.83 14.33
C TYR A 43 3.38 0.57 13.74
N ALA A 44 3.24 -0.58 14.39
CA ALA A 44 3.76 -1.86 13.88
C ALA A 44 3.08 -2.25 12.56
N ILE A 45 1.76 -2.13 12.48
CA ILE A 45 0.96 -2.37 11.27
C ILE A 45 1.41 -1.44 10.15
N LEU A 46 1.50 -0.14 10.41
CA LEU A 46 1.93 0.86 9.42
C LEU A 46 3.34 0.57 8.91
N THR A 47 4.27 0.24 9.82
CA THR A 47 5.66 -0.09 9.46
C THR A 47 5.71 -1.31 8.54
N ARG A 48 4.95 -2.36 8.86
CA ARG A 48 4.88 -3.60 8.07
C ARG A 48 4.29 -3.33 6.67
N VAL A 49 3.15 -2.65 6.61
CA VAL A 49 2.48 -2.30 5.34
C VAL A 49 3.37 -1.41 4.47
N LEU A 50 3.97 -0.36 5.04
CA LEU A 50 4.82 0.55 4.28
C LEU A 50 6.09 -0.15 3.79
N SER A 51 6.72 -1.00 4.60
CA SER A 51 7.91 -1.74 4.17
C SER A 51 7.61 -2.64 2.97
N PHE A 52 6.43 -3.25 2.92
CA PHE A 52 6.04 -4.10 1.79
C PHE A 52 5.57 -3.32 0.54
N THR A 53 5.06 -2.11 0.71
CA THR A 53 4.46 -1.31 -0.38
C THR A 53 5.38 -0.25 -0.99
N VAL A 54 6.62 -0.17 -0.50
CA VAL A 54 7.64 0.76 -0.99
C VAL A 54 8.60 0.02 -1.91
N VAL A 55 8.89 0.61 -3.07
CA VAL A 55 9.89 0.12 -4.03
C VAL A 55 11.02 1.15 -4.14
N PRO A 56 12.31 0.75 -4.05
CA PRO A 56 13.44 1.68 -3.93
C PRO A 56 13.88 2.32 -5.27
N TRP A 57 12.94 2.58 -6.17
CA TRP A 57 13.13 3.29 -7.44
C TRP A 57 11.79 3.84 -7.97
N LYS A 58 11.83 4.74 -8.96
CA LYS A 58 10.65 5.41 -9.52
C LYS A 58 9.96 4.53 -10.56
N ILE A 59 8.69 4.21 -10.33
CA ILE A 59 7.77 3.51 -11.23
C ILE A 59 6.67 4.49 -11.55
N HIS A 60 6.68 5.00 -12.78
CA HIS A 60 5.57 5.78 -13.30
C HIS A 60 4.53 4.84 -13.92
N SER A 61 3.25 5.20 -13.90
CA SER A 61 2.24 4.34 -14.51
C SER A 61 2.57 4.08 -15.99
N GLN A 62 3.03 5.10 -16.72
CA GLN A 62 3.40 4.99 -18.14
C GLN A 62 4.54 3.99 -18.43
N SER A 63 5.44 3.72 -17.48
CA SER A 63 6.55 2.77 -17.68
C SER A 63 6.13 1.31 -17.49
N VAL A 64 4.93 1.06 -16.94
CA VAL A 64 4.38 -0.29 -16.80
C VAL A 64 3.71 -0.70 -18.12
N PRO A 65 4.19 -1.75 -18.82
CA PRO A 65 3.58 -2.22 -20.05
C PRO A 65 2.16 -2.75 -19.81
N TYR A 66 1.27 -2.52 -20.78
CA TYR A 66 -0.09 -3.05 -20.74
C TYR A 66 -0.10 -4.55 -21.05
N GLY A 67 -0.90 -5.32 -20.31
CA GLY A 67 -1.01 -6.78 -20.50
C GLY A 67 0.19 -7.59 -20.00
N GLU A 68 1.17 -6.94 -19.40
CA GLU A 68 2.36 -7.56 -18.82
C GLU A 68 2.44 -7.27 -17.32
N GLU A 69 3.06 -8.19 -16.59
CA GLU A 69 3.31 -8.06 -15.16
C GLU A 69 4.79 -7.82 -14.90
N MET A 70 5.09 -6.73 -14.21
CA MET A 70 6.42 -6.37 -13.74
C MET A 70 6.59 -6.82 -12.29
N THR A 71 7.66 -7.57 -12.04
CA THR A 71 8.04 -7.96 -10.67
C THR A 71 9.00 -6.92 -10.08
N CYS A 72 8.71 -6.46 -8.86
CA CYS A 72 9.51 -5.49 -8.12
C CYS A 72 9.90 -6.05 -6.76
N ASP A 73 11.14 -5.82 -6.32
CA ASP A 73 11.50 -6.09 -4.92
C ASP A 73 11.11 -4.87 -4.05
N SER A 74 10.31 -5.12 -3.03
CA SER A 74 9.90 -4.11 -2.04
C SER A 74 11.00 -3.85 -1.02
N LEU A 75 10.82 -2.80 -0.22
CA LEU A 75 11.73 -2.47 0.88
C LEU A 75 11.79 -3.59 1.95
N SER A 76 10.72 -4.38 2.13
CA SER A 76 10.74 -5.55 3.01
C SER A 76 11.47 -6.76 2.42
N GLY A 77 11.94 -6.67 1.17
CA GLY A 77 12.63 -7.75 0.45
C GLY A 77 11.69 -8.76 -0.22
N PHE A 78 10.37 -8.62 -0.04
CA PHE A 78 9.37 -9.43 -0.71
C PHE A 78 8.97 -8.85 -2.06
N LYS A 79 8.40 -9.69 -2.93
CA LYS A 79 8.03 -9.29 -4.30
C LYS A 79 6.65 -8.64 -4.36
N LEU A 80 6.59 -7.55 -5.11
CA LEU A 80 5.35 -6.94 -5.61
C LEU A 80 5.21 -7.25 -7.10
N TYR A 81 3.97 -7.50 -7.51
CA TYR A 81 3.57 -7.78 -8.86
C TYR A 81 2.74 -6.60 -9.36
N VAL A 82 3.30 -5.83 -10.28
CA VAL A 82 2.72 -4.59 -10.79
C VAL A 82 2.33 -4.79 -12.25
N SER A 83 1.05 -4.67 -12.55
CA SER A 83 0.51 -4.70 -13.90
C SER A 83 -0.35 -3.46 -14.16
N LYS A 84 -0.82 -3.32 -15.40
CA LYS A 84 -1.68 -2.23 -15.83
C LYS A 84 -2.95 -2.79 -16.47
N ASP A 85 -4.10 -2.27 -16.05
CA ASP A 85 -5.40 -2.64 -16.61
C ASP A 85 -5.78 -1.83 -17.86
N GLU A 86 -6.95 -2.12 -18.43
CA GLU A 86 -7.48 -1.51 -19.65
C GLU A 86 -7.69 0.02 -19.53
N ASP A 87 -7.94 0.50 -18.31
CA ASP A 87 -8.12 1.92 -18.02
C ASP A 87 -6.78 2.65 -17.80
N GLY A 88 -5.66 1.93 -17.92
CA GLY A 88 -4.32 2.44 -17.65
C GLY A 88 -3.99 2.55 -16.16
N MET A 89 -4.83 2.00 -15.29
CA MET A 89 -4.62 2.00 -13.84
C MET A 89 -3.67 0.88 -13.43
N LEU A 90 -2.84 1.14 -12.44
CA LEU A 90 -1.97 0.11 -11.87
C LEU A 90 -2.77 -0.89 -11.05
N VAL A 91 -2.48 -2.17 -11.23
CA VAL A 91 -2.93 -3.26 -10.38
C VAL A 91 -1.69 -3.86 -9.71
N VAL A 92 -1.64 -3.80 -8.38
CA VAL A 92 -0.50 -4.26 -7.60
C VAL A 92 -0.95 -5.34 -6.63
N ASN A 93 -0.39 -6.55 -6.76
CA ASN A 93 -0.83 -7.73 -5.99
C ASN A 93 -2.36 -7.86 -5.97
N ARG A 94 -3.00 -7.76 -7.14
CA ARG A 94 -4.48 -7.83 -7.33
C ARG A 94 -5.27 -6.64 -6.75
N VAL A 95 -4.61 -5.64 -6.17
CA VAL A 95 -5.24 -4.41 -5.69
C VAL A 95 -5.16 -3.34 -6.78
N ARG A 96 -6.31 -2.90 -7.26
CA ARG A 96 -6.39 -1.82 -8.26
C ARG A 96 -6.14 -0.45 -7.62
N SER A 97 -5.41 0.40 -8.32
CA SER A 97 -5.20 1.79 -7.94
C SER A 97 -6.46 2.65 -8.20
N LYS A 98 -6.58 3.72 -7.42
CA LYS A 98 -7.59 4.79 -7.57
C LYS A 98 -6.99 6.05 -8.20
N ARG A 99 -5.72 6.33 -7.92
CA ARG A 99 -4.96 7.45 -8.49
C ARG A 99 -3.52 6.99 -8.69
N VAL A 100 -2.90 7.42 -9.78
CA VAL A 100 -1.51 7.08 -10.12
C VAL A 100 -0.68 8.35 -10.29
N ASP A 101 0.64 8.21 -10.20
CA ASP A 101 1.64 9.25 -10.50
C ASP A 101 1.52 10.53 -9.68
N LEU A 102 1.08 10.44 -8.41
CA LEU A 102 1.13 11.59 -7.52
C LEU A 102 2.57 11.87 -7.11
N ARG A 103 2.96 13.14 -7.11
CA ARG A 103 4.30 13.55 -6.68
C ARG A 103 4.29 14.00 -5.22
N LYS A 104 5.19 13.44 -4.42
CA LYS A 104 5.52 13.95 -3.08
C LYS A 104 7.03 14.14 -2.96
N GLY A 105 7.49 15.37 -3.14
CA GLY A 105 8.92 15.65 -3.30
C GLY A 105 9.51 14.88 -4.49
N GLU A 106 10.50 14.04 -4.23
CA GLU A 106 11.11 13.16 -5.23
C GLU A 106 10.43 11.78 -5.35
N MET A 107 9.45 11.47 -4.49
CA MET A 107 8.73 10.20 -4.51
C MET A 107 7.60 10.20 -5.53
N VAL A 108 7.34 9.02 -6.09
CA VAL A 108 6.11 8.71 -6.85
C VAL A 108 5.15 7.97 -5.93
N VAL A 109 3.91 8.43 -5.84
CA VAL A 109 2.88 7.87 -4.98
C VAL A 109 1.69 7.43 -5.82
N HIS A 110 1.29 6.17 -5.65
CA HIS A 110 0.09 5.60 -6.23
C HIS A 110 -0.91 5.28 -5.12
N VAL A 111 -2.14 5.75 -5.25
CA VAL A 111 -3.19 5.54 -4.26
C VAL A 111 -3.96 4.28 -4.61
N MET A 112 -4.02 3.34 -3.67
CA MET A 112 -4.59 2.00 -3.86
C MET A 112 -6.02 1.90 -3.31
N GLY A 113 -6.85 1.09 -3.97
CA GLY A 113 -8.23 0.80 -3.56
C GLY A 113 -8.37 -0.22 -2.44
N GLY A 114 -7.25 -0.82 -2.02
CA GLY A 114 -7.13 -1.78 -0.93
C GLY A 114 -5.77 -1.61 -0.24
N VAL A 115 -5.60 -2.24 0.91
CA VAL A 115 -4.30 -2.39 1.57
C VAL A 115 -3.58 -3.58 0.94
N ILE A 116 -2.38 -3.34 0.41
CA ILE A 116 -1.52 -4.41 -0.13
C ILE A 116 -0.72 -4.98 1.04
N MET A 117 -0.84 -6.30 1.24
CA MET A 117 -0.26 -7.00 2.39
C MET A 117 0.47 -8.26 1.95
N GLU A 118 1.46 -8.68 2.74
CA GLU A 118 2.03 -10.01 2.65
C GLU A 118 0.98 -11.03 3.11
N ALA A 119 0.92 -12.21 2.48
CA ALA A 119 -0.15 -13.18 2.73
C ALA A 119 -0.25 -13.61 4.20
N GLU A 120 0.88 -13.79 4.89
CA GLU A 120 0.91 -14.13 6.32
C GLU A 120 0.39 -12.98 7.18
N PHE A 121 0.74 -11.73 6.83
CA PHE A 121 0.25 -10.56 7.55
C PHE A 121 -1.24 -10.35 7.32
N GLU A 122 -1.72 -10.52 6.08
CA GLU A 122 -3.14 -10.45 5.74
C GLU A 122 -3.95 -11.44 6.59
N GLN A 123 -3.47 -12.67 6.77
CA GLN A 123 -4.12 -13.66 7.63
C GLN A 123 -4.16 -13.22 9.10
N SER A 124 -3.11 -12.57 9.61
CA SER A 124 -3.07 -12.13 11.01
C SER A 124 -3.96 -10.94 11.35
N VAL A 125 -4.42 -10.18 10.34
CA VAL A 125 -5.25 -8.98 10.54
C VAL A 125 -6.67 -9.13 9.99
N ARG A 126 -6.99 -10.29 9.41
CA ARG A 126 -8.38 -10.62 9.09
C ARG A 126 -9.17 -10.70 10.39
N PRO A 127 -10.38 -10.14 10.45
CA PRO A 127 -11.28 -10.43 11.56
C PRO A 127 -11.51 -11.95 11.60
N ASP A 128 -11.48 -12.54 12.80
CA ASP A 128 -11.90 -13.92 12.99
C ASP A 128 -13.39 -14.00 12.59
N ASP A 129 -13.69 -14.59 11.43
CA ASP A 129 -15.07 -14.90 11.00
C ASP A 129 -15.66 -16.10 11.79
N ASP A 130 -15.18 -16.37 13.00
CA ASP A 130 -15.53 -17.53 13.85
C ASP A 130 -16.65 -17.22 14.88
N GLU A 131 -17.56 -16.29 14.57
CA GLU A 131 -18.84 -16.13 15.32
C GLU A 131 -20.06 -16.28 14.39
N GLU A 132 -20.12 -17.38 13.64
CA GLU A 132 -21.40 -17.96 13.18
C GLU A 132 -21.44 -19.45 13.56
N ASP A 133 -21.87 -19.74 14.79
CA ASP A 133 -22.61 -20.95 15.18
C ASP A 133 -23.41 -20.72 16.47
#